data_AF-A0A9L0TTB3-F1
#
_entry.id   AF-A0A9L0TTB3-F1
#
_cell.length_a   1.000
_cell.length_b   1.000
_cell.length_c   1.000
_cell.angle_alpha   90.00
_cell.angle_beta   90.00
_cell.angle_gamma   90.00
#
_symmetry.space_group_name_H-M   'P 1'
#
loop_
_entity.id
_entity.type
_entity.pdbx_description
1 polymer ?
#
loop_
_entity_poly.entity_id
_entity_poly.type
_entity_poly.pdbx_seq_one_letter_code
_entity_poly.pdbx_strand_id
1 'polypeptide(L)'
;MAAASVAPGVALREATQRRLQRFSELRGKPVAAGEFWDIVAITAADEKQELAYKQQLSEKLKKKELPLGVQYHVFVDPPGAKIGNGGSTLCALRCLEKLYGDKWNSFTILLIHSGGYSQRLPNASALGKIFTALPFAINGQKVDSRKEPKSRKTKKIHRC
;
A
#
# COMPACT_ATOMS: atom_id res chain seq x y z
N MET A 1 5.29 23.09 39.60
CA MET A 1 4.48 22.45 38.54
C MET A 1 5.39 21.50 37.77
N ALA A 2 5.48 20.23 38.19
CA ALA A 2 6.28 19.23 37.49
C ALA A 2 5.46 18.70 36.30
N ALA A 3 5.96 18.87 35.08
CA ALA A 3 5.37 18.26 33.90
C ALA A 3 5.46 16.73 34.05
N ALA A 4 4.31 16.06 34.17
CA ALA A 4 4.26 14.61 34.22
C ALA A 4 4.83 14.04 32.91
N SER A 5 5.97 13.35 32.99
CA SER A 5 6.60 12.70 31.85
C SER A 5 5.72 11.54 31.39
N VAL A 6 5.11 11.65 30.21
CA VAL A 6 4.33 10.58 29.59
C VAL A 6 5.23 9.37 29.37
N ALA A 7 4.83 8.20 29.87
CA ALA A 7 5.58 6.97 29.68
C ALA A 7 5.82 6.69 28.17
N PRO A 8 7.03 6.28 27.74
CA PRO A 8 7.39 6.17 26.31
C PRO A 8 6.41 5.33 25.47
N GLY A 9 5.83 4.29 26.07
CA GLY A 9 4.84 3.42 25.41
C GLY A 9 3.49 4.08 25.14
N VAL A 10 3.09 5.07 25.95
CA VAL A 10 1.84 5.83 25.77
C VAL A 10 2.03 6.85 24.64
N ALA A 11 3.14 7.60 24.67
CA ALA A 11 3.46 8.57 23.62
C ALA A 11 3.56 7.94 22.22
N LEU A 12 4.15 6.73 22.11
CA LEU A 12 4.25 6.01 20.85
C LEU A 12 2.88 5.54 20.32
N ARG A 13 2.00 5.05 21.21
CA ARG A 13 0.63 4.65 20.86
C ARG A 13 -0.19 5.83 20.36
N GLU A 14 -0.15 6.96 21.07
CA GLU A 14 -0.84 8.19 20.66
C GLU A 14 -0.31 8.72 19.32
N ALA A 15 1.01 8.74 19.12
CA ALA A 15 1.61 9.12 17.85
C ALA A 15 1.15 8.20 16.70
N THR A 16 1.01 6.90 16.97
CA THR A 16 0.52 5.91 15.99
C THR A 16 -0.94 6.16 15.66
N GLN A 17 -1.79 6.34 16.67
CA GLN A 17 -3.21 6.60 16.49
C GLN A 17 -3.46 7.90 15.72
N ARG A 18 -2.70 8.97 16.00
CA ARG A 18 -2.77 10.23 15.26
C ARG A 18 -2.44 10.05 13.77
N ARG A 19 -1.39 9.27 13.44
CA ARG A 19 -1.03 8.97 12.05
C ARG A 19 -2.11 8.17 11.33
N LEU A 20 -2.71 7.19 12.01
CA LEU A 20 -3.79 6.37 11.46
C LEU A 20 -5.07 7.19 11.22
N GLN A 21 -5.42 8.08 12.15
CA GLN A 21 -6.56 9.00 12.01
C GLN A 21 -6.34 9.94 10.83
N ARG A 22 -5.17 10.61 10.76
CA ARG A 22 -4.82 11.48 9.63
C ARG A 22 -4.88 10.74 8.31
N PHE A 23 -4.30 9.53 8.22
CA PHE A 23 -4.39 8.73 6.99
C PHE A 23 -5.84 8.37 6.66
N SER A 24 -6.64 8.02 7.68
CA SER A 24 -8.05 7.70 7.49
C SER A 24 -8.86 8.85 6.90
N GLU A 25 -8.52 10.10 7.22
CA GLU A 25 -9.19 11.29 6.70
C GLU A 25 -8.89 11.57 5.22
N LEU A 26 -7.73 11.13 4.73
CA LEU A 26 -7.28 11.30 3.34
C LEU A 26 -7.81 10.20 2.39
N ARG A 27 -8.21 9.05 2.93
CA ARG A 27 -8.68 7.90 2.13
C ARG A 27 -9.86 8.26 1.23
N GLY A 28 -9.76 7.91 -0.05
CA GLY A 28 -10.82 8.12 -1.03
C GLY A 28 -11.05 9.58 -1.45
N LYS A 29 -10.19 10.50 -1.03
CA LYS A 29 -10.25 11.93 -1.38
C LYS A 29 -9.02 12.31 -2.21
N PRO A 30 -9.15 13.27 -3.14
CA PRO A 30 -7.99 13.89 -3.76
C PRO A 30 -7.17 14.61 -2.69
N VAL A 31 -5.86 14.43 -2.71
CA VAL A 31 -4.93 15.14 -1.81
C VAL A 31 -4.24 16.28 -2.55
N ALA A 32 -4.03 17.39 -1.86
CA ALA A 32 -3.25 18.50 -2.41
C ALA A 32 -1.74 18.22 -2.30
N ALA A 33 -0.95 18.93 -3.11
CA ALA A 33 0.51 18.87 -3.02
C ALA A 33 0.98 19.20 -1.60
N GLY A 34 1.86 18.36 -1.04
CA GLY A 34 2.40 18.52 0.32
C GLY A 34 1.53 17.98 1.46
N GLU A 35 0.28 17.58 1.22
CA GLU A 35 -0.55 16.93 2.25
C GLU A 35 -0.18 15.44 2.44
N PHE A 36 0.24 14.82 1.34
CA PHE A 36 0.68 13.43 1.23
C PHE A 36 1.82 13.35 0.20
N TRP A 37 2.34 12.14 -0.02
CA TRP A 37 3.31 11.85 -1.07
C TRP A 37 2.72 12.08 -2.45
N ASP A 38 3.49 12.71 -3.34
CA ASP A 38 3.11 12.89 -4.74
C ASP A 38 3.19 11.55 -5.50
N ILE A 39 4.19 10.74 -5.16
CA ILE A 39 4.44 9.42 -5.75
C ILE A 39 4.67 8.38 -4.66
N VAL A 40 4.04 7.22 -4.82
CA VAL A 40 4.33 6.01 -4.06
C VAL A 40 4.87 4.95 -5.01
N ALA A 41 6.15 4.64 -4.89
CA ALA A 41 6.84 3.64 -5.71
C ALA A 41 7.05 2.35 -4.90
N ILE A 42 6.66 1.22 -5.48
CA ILE A 42 6.79 -0.11 -4.87
C ILE A 42 7.74 -0.94 -5.74
N THR A 43 8.75 -1.57 -5.15
CA THR A 43 9.62 -2.48 -5.92
C THR A 43 9.06 -3.90 -5.95
N ALA A 44 9.24 -4.60 -7.06
CA ALA A 44 8.86 -6.00 -7.28
C ALA A 44 10.06 -6.80 -7.80
N ALA A 45 10.14 -8.07 -7.45
CA ALA A 45 11.22 -8.98 -7.84
C ALA A 45 11.11 -9.43 -9.30
N ASP A 46 9.88 -9.55 -9.80
CA ASP A 46 9.58 -10.05 -11.14
C ASP A 46 8.24 -9.49 -11.65
N GLU A 47 7.96 -9.72 -12.94
CA GLU A 47 6.75 -9.24 -13.62
C GLU A 47 5.46 -9.83 -13.04
N LYS A 48 5.49 -11.05 -12.50
CA LYS A 48 4.30 -11.67 -11.89
C LYS A 48 3.94 -10.94 -10.60
N GLN A 49 4.94 -10.62 -9.78
CA GLN A 49 4.77 -9.82 -8.57
C GLN A 49 4.31 -8.40 -8.91
N GLU A 50 4.85 -7.81 -9.98
CA GLU A 50 4.41 -6.50 -10.47
C GLU A 50 2.91 -6.47 -10.79
N LEU A 51 2.45 -7.47 -11.56
CA LEU A 51 1.06 -7.60 -11.95
C LEU A 51 0.15 -7.76 -10.72
N ALA A 52 0.54 -8.61 -9.77
CA ALA A 52 -0.21 -8.80 -8.54
C ALA A 52 -0.31 -7.50 -7.73
N TYR A 53 0.78 -6.74 -7.63
CA TYR A 53 0.82 -5.46 -6.89
C TYR A 53 -0.01 -4.38 -7.57
N LYS A 54 0.05 -4.27 -8.90
CA LYS A 54 -0.81 -3.37 -9.68
C LYS A 54 -2.29 -3.70 -9.49
N GLN A 55 -2.66 -4.98 -9.48
CA GLN A 55 -4.04 -5.42 -9.22
C GLN A 55 -4.50 -5.02 -7.81
N GLN A 56 -3.69 -5.30 -6.78
CA GLN A 56 -3.97 -4.91 -5.39
C GLN A 56 -4.14 -3.39 -5.24
N LEU A 57 -3.25 -2.58 -5.83
CA LEU A 57 -3.38 -1.12 -5.84
C LEU A 57 -4.69 -0.68 -6.48
N SER A 58 -5.04 -1.25 -7.64
CA SER A 58 -6.28 -0.91 -8.34
C SER A 58 -7.53 -1.22 -7.50
N GLU A 59 -7.54 -2.37 -6.81
CA GLU A 59 -8.65 -2.76 -5.94
C GLU A 59 -8.77 -1.83 -4.74
N LYS A 60 -7.65 -1.46 -4.13
CA LYS A 60 -7.61 -0.53 -3.00
C LYS A 60 -8.08 0.86 -3.37
N LEU A 61 -7.69 1.36 -4.55
CA LEU A 61 -8.20 2.62 -5.10
C LEU A 61 -9.71 2.57 -5.35
N LYS A 62 -10.22 1.48 -5.97
CA LYS A 62 -11.67 1.27 -6.18
C LYS A 62 -12.46 1.23 -4.87
N LYS A 63 -11.89 0.59 -3.84
CA LYS A 63 -12.47 0.53 -2.48
C LYS A 63 -12.27 1.81 -1.68
N LYS A 64 -11.64 2.85 -2.26
CA LYS A 64 -11.33 4.12 -1.58
C LYS A 64 -10.47 3.94 -0.33
N GLU A 65 -9.64 2.90 -0.29
CA GLU A 65 -8.72 2.62 0.81
C GLU A 65 -7.43 3.44 0.73
N LEU A 66 -7.15 4.04 -0.42
CA LEU A 66 -5.99 4.88 -0.68
C LEU A 66 -6.42 6.32 -1.02
N PRO A 67 -5.60 7.34 -0.71
CA PRO A 67 -5.79 8.69 -1.22
C PRO A 67 -5.81 8.74 -2.76
N LEU A 68 -6.60 9.64 -3.32
CA LEU A 68 -6.68 9.88 -4.77
C LEU A 68 -5.75 11.04 -5.15
N GLY A 69 -5.33 11.13 -6.41
CA GLY A 69 -4.41 12.17 -6.89
C GLY A 69 -2.92 11.84 -6.69
N VAL A 70 -2.61 10.75 -5.98
CA VAL A 70 -1.26 10.22 -5.82
C VAL A 70 -0.91 9.27 -6.97
N GLN A 71 0.33 9.33 -7.45
CA GLN A 71 0.83 8.42 -8.48
C GLN A 71 1.41 7.16 -7.85
N TYR A 72 0.74 6.03 -8.06
CA TYR A 72 1.19 4.72 -7.55
C TYR A 72 1.90 3.93 -8.65
N HIS A 73 3.19 3.66 -8.46
CA HIS A 73 4.00 2.88 -9.41
C HIS A 73 4.50 1.59 -8.79
N VAL A 74 4.62 0.56 -9.63
CA VAL A 74 5.33 -0.67 -9.29
C VAL A 74 6.48 -0.82 -10.27
N PHE A 75 7.70 -0.97 -9.76
CA PHE A 75 8.91 -1.13 -10.57
C PHE A 75 9.52 -2.50 -10.36
N VAL A 76 9.80 -3.18 -11.46
CA VAL A 76 10.40 -4.51 -11.45
C VAL A 76 11.91 -4.40 -11.46
N ASP A 77 12.56 -5.19 -10.60
CA ASP A 77 14.00 -5.33 -10.63
C ASP A 77 14.44 -6.06 -11.92
N PRO A 78 15.60 -5.74 -12.51
CA PRO A 78 16.11 -6.43 -13.69
C PRO A 78 16.21 -7.95 -13.46
N PRO A 79 15.94 -8.76 -14.49
CA PRO A 79 16.04 -10.21 -14.36
C PRO A 79 17.48 -10.64 -14.07
N GLY A 80 17.62 -11.70 -13.28
CA GLY A 80 18.92 -12.29 -12.94
C GLY A 80 19.16 -12.36 -11.43
N ALA A 81 20.39 -12.05 -11.02
CA ALA A 81 20.76 -12.09 -9.62
C ALA A 81 20.02 -11.02 -8.81
N LYS A 82 19.77 -11.32 -7.53
CA LYS A 82 19.16 -10.35 -6.62
C LYS A 82 20.09 -9.16 -6.43
N ILE A 83 19.64 -7.99 -6.88
CA ILE A 83 20.40 -6.73 -6.82
C ILE A 83 20.38 -6.06 -5.44
N GLY A 84 19.52 -6.54 -4.54
CA GLY A 84 19.33 -5.99 -3.19
C GLY A 84 18.66 -4.61 -3.17
N ASN A 85 18.31 -4.13 -1.97
CA ASN A 85 17.51 -2.90 -1.84
C ASN A 85 18.16 -1.67 -2.47
N GLY A 86 19.50 -1.53 -2.36
CA GLY A 86 20.22 -0.42 -2.99
C GLY A 86 20.13 -0.46 -4.52
N GLY A 87 20.28 -1.65 -5.11
CA GLY A 87 20.07 -1.85 -6.54
C GLY A 87 18.62 -1.54 -6.95
N SER A 88 17.63 -2.04 -6.21
CA SER A 88 16.23 -1.78 -6.49
C SER A 88 15.89 -0.29 -6.38
N THR A 89 16.52 0.43 -5.45
CA THR A 89 16.40 1.91 -5.36
C THR A 89 16.91 2.58 -6.63
N LEU A 90 18.11 2.25 -7.09
CA LEU A 90 18.67 2.84 -8.31
C LEU A 90 17.83 2.51 -9.54
N CYS A 91 17.28 1.28 -9.60
CA CYS A 91 16.35 0.88 -10.65
C CYS A 91 15.07 1.72 -10.62
N ALA A 92 14.45 1.88 -9.46
CA ALA A 92 13.26 2.71 -9.28
C ALA A 92 13.52 4.18 -9.65
N LEU A 93 14.65 4.75 -9.24
CA LEU A 93 15.03 6.13 -9.58
C LEU A 93 15.19 6.30 -11.11
N ARG A 94 15.88 5.37 -11.77
CA ARG A 94 16.02 5.37 -13.24
C ARG A 94 14.66 5.27 -13.95
N CYS A 95 13.73 4.49 -13.41
CA CYS A 95 12.37 4.40 -13.94
C CYS A 95 11.58 5.70 -13.75
N LEU A 96 11.71 6.36 -12.58
CA LEU A 96 11.09 7.64 -12.31
C LEU A 96 11.64 8.74 -13.22
N GLU A 97 12.94 8.80 -13.41
CA GLU A 97 13.60 9.73 -14.34
C GLU A 97 13.08 9.55 -15.77
N LYS A 98 12.93 8.30 -16.24
CA LYS A 98 12.35 8.01 -17.57
C LYS A 98 10.89 8.45 -17.70
N LEU A 99 10.09 8.30 -16.65
CA LEU A 99 8.65 8.60 -16.68
C LEU A 99 8.36 10.10 -16.57
N TYR A 100 9.13 10.82 -15.76
CA TYR A 100 8.84 12.20 -15.39
C TYR A 100 9.86 13.21 -15.92
N GLY A 101 10.99 12.75 -16.47
CA GLY A 101 12.12 13.61 -16.83
C GLY A 101 12.57 14.43 -15.61
N ASP A 102 13.12 15.62 -15.85
CA ASP A 102 13.66 16.48 -14.78
C ASP A 102 12.66 16.89 -13.69
N LYS A 103 11.35 16.72 -13.93
CA LYS A 103 10.29 17.05 -12.97
C LYS A 103 10.30 16.13 -11.75
N TRP A 104 10.90 14.95 -11.83
CA TRP A 104 10.88 13.98 -10.72
C TRP A 104 11.51 14.54 -9.43
N ASN A 105 12.48 15.46 -9.57
CA ASN A 105 13.15 16.14 -8.47
C ASN A 105 12.24 17.08 -7.65
N SER A 106 11.07 17.45 -8.18
CA SER A 106 10.09 18.28 -7.46
C SER A 106 9.08 17.48 -6.64
N PHE A 107 9.08 16.14 -6.76
CA PHE A 107 8.12 15.29 -6.08
C PHE A 107 8.63 14.78 -4.74
N THR A 108 7.74 14.69 -3.77
CA THR A 108 7.93 13.89 -2.57
C THR A 108 7.59 12.43 -2.87
N ILE A 109 8.59 11.55 -2.82
CA ILE A 109 8.46 10.16 -3.25
C ILE A 109 8.62 9.21 -2.06
N LEU A 110 7.62 8.36 -1.84
CA LEU A 110 7.71 7.22 -0.92
C LEU A 110 8.13 5.97 -1.69
N LEU A 111 9.34 5.47 -1.44
CA LEU A 111 9.82 4.21 -1.99
C LEU A 111 9.65 3.07 -0.98
N ILE A 112 8.98 1.99 -1.40
CA ILE A 112 8.73 0.80 -0.57
C ILE A 112 9.34 -0.43 -1.23
N HIS A 113 10.44 -0.93 -0.65
CA HIS A 113 11.09 -2.15 -1.11
C HIS A 113 10.23 -3.38 -0.81
N SER A 114 9.61 -3.94 -1.84
CA SER A 114 8.69 -5.09 -1.72
C SER A 114 9.10 -6.31 -2.57
N GLY A 115 10.18 -6.22 -3.35
CA GLY A 115 10.72 -7.30 -4.20
C GLY A 115 11.38 -8.47 -3.46
N GLY A 116 11.05 -8.69 -2.19
CA GLY A 116 11.53 -9.83 -1.42
C GLY A 116 10.54 -10.99 -1.47
N TYR A 117 11.02 -12.22 -1.67
CA TYR A 117 10.19 -13.41 -1.51
C TYR A 117 9.76 -13.55 -0.03
N SER A 118 8.45 -13.67 0.22
CA SER A 118 7.89 -13.92 1.57
C SER A 118 8.11 -15.36 2.05
N GLN A 119 9.35 -15.87 1.95
CA GLN A 119 9.69 -17.27 2.26
C GLN A 119 9.37 -17.67 3.71
N ARG A 120 9.30 -16.71 4.62
CA ARG A 120 8.98 -16.92 6.05
C ARG A 120 7.50 -16.73 6.40
N LEU A 121 6.68 -16.26 5.46
CA LEU A 121 5.24 -16.06 5.63
C LEU A 121 4.53 -16.50 4.34
N PRO A 122 4.25 -17.81 4.17
CA PRO A 122 3.61 -18.33 2.96
C PRO A 122 2.26 -17.66 2.66
N ASN A 123 1.48 -17.37 3.71
CA ASN A 123 0.19 -16.68 3.60
C ASN A 123 0.32 -15.23 3.06
N ALA A 124 1.49 -14.60 3.23
CA ALA A 124 1.83 -13.29 2.68
C ALA A 124 2.62 -13.38 1.37
N SER A 125 2.79 -14.59 0.81
CA SER A 125 3.51 -14.80 -0.45
C SER A 125 2.64 -14.50 -1.68
N ALA A 126 1.33 -14.73 -1.60
CA ALA A 126 0.41 -14.44 -2.70
C ALA A 126 0.10 -12.93 -2.83
N LEU A 127 -0.07 -12.24 -1.69
CA LEU A 127 -0.39 -10.81 -1.66
C LEU A 127 0.84 -9.92 -1.47
N GLY A 128 1.97 -10.46 -1.01
CA GLY A 128 3.11 -9.65 -0.58
C GLY A 128 2.93 -9.07 0.82
N LYS A 129 4.06 -8.86 1.52
CA LYS A 129 4.07 -8.29 2.89
C LYS A 129 3.44 -6.91 2.94
N ILE A 130 3.63 -6.11 1.89
CA ILE A 130 3.12 -4.75 1.78
C ILE A 130 1.58 -4.66 1.82
N PHE A 131 0.88 -5.69 1.33
CA PHE A 131 -0.59 -5.74 1.34
C PHE A 131 -1.16 -6.62 2.44
N THR A 132 -0.32 -7.16 3.33
CA THR A 132 -0.75 -7.98 4.46
C THR A 132 -1.42 -7.11 5.52
N ALA A 133 -2.62 -7.50 5.95
CA ALA A 133 -3.30 -6.83 7.05
C ALA A 133 -2.48 -6.95 8.34
N LEU A 134 -2.16 -5.81 8.95
CA LEU A 134 -1.51 -5.79 10.26
C LEU A 134 -2.56 -6.05 11.35
N PRO A 135 -2.32 -6.96 12.30
CA PRO A 135 -3.20 -7.19 13.44
C PRO A 135 -3.04 -6.04 14.42
N PHE A 136 -3.64 -4.89 14.10
CA PHE A 136 -3.79 -3.83 15.08
C PHE A 136 -4.91 -4.22 16.03
N ALA A 137 -4.62 -4.23 17.33
CA ALA A 137 -5.65 -4.20 18.37
C ALA A 137 -6.32 -2.83 18.34
N ILE A 138 -7.15 -2.60 17.32
CA ILE A 138 -8.14 -1.52 17.33
C ILE A 138 -9.22 -2.02 18.28
N ASN A 139 -9.22 -1.54 19.51
CA ASN A 139 -10.37 -1.74 20.40
C ASN A 139 -11.61 -1.18 19.68
N GLY A 140 -12.41 -2.07 19.06
CA GLY A 140 -13.79 -1.79 18.66
C GLY A 140 -14.13 -1.56 17.19
N GLN A 141 -13.25 -1.78 16.20
CA GLN A 141 -13.71 -1.80 14.79
C GLN A 141 -13.54 -3.18 14.16
N LYS A 142 -14.66 -3.90 14.10
CA LYS A 142 -14.83 -5.17 13.39
C LYS A 142 -14.65 -4.89 11.90
N VAL A 143 -13.44 -5.09 11.39
CA VAL A 143 -13.20 -5.16 9.93
C VAL A 143 -13.78 -6.50 9.49
N ASP A 144 -14.99 -6.47 8.92
CA ASP A 144 -15.65 -7.64 8.36
C ASP A 144 -14.85 -8.16 7.17
N SER A 145 -14.05 -9.20 7.39
CA SER A 145 -13.20 -9.82 6.39
C SER A 145 -13.89 -10.95 5.63
N ARG A 146 -15.23 -11.06 5.64
CA ARG A 146 -15.96 -12.06 4.82
C ARG A 146 -17.31 -11.53 4.33
N LYS A 147 -17.32 -10.90 3.15
CA LYS A 147 -18.49 -10.92 2.26
C LYS A 147 -18.11 -11.53 0.93
N GLU A 148 -18.26 -12.85 0.84
CA GLU A 148 -18.41 -13.53 -0.45
C GLU A 148 -19.62 -12.95 -1.19
N PRO A 149 -19.53 -12.68 -2.50
CA PRO A 149 -20.69 -12.31 -3.29
C PRO A 149 -21.62 -13.53 -3.43
N LYS A 150 -22.79 -13.48 -2.80
CA LYS A 150 -23.85 -14.47 -3.03
C LYS A 150 -24.28 -14.41 -4.49
N SER A 151 -24.05 -15.50 -5.21
CA SER A 151 -24.53 -15.69 -6.58
C SER A 151 -26.05 -15.57 -6.65
N ARG A 152 -26.53 -14.70 -7.54
CA ARG A 152 -27.94 -14.54 -7.89
C ARG A 152 -28.37 -15.80 -8.65
N LYS A 153 -28.97 -16.77 -7.95
CA LYS A 153 -29.72 -17.86 -8.60
C LYS A 153 -31.00 -17.27 -9.19
N THR A 154 -31.05 -17.10 -10.50
CA THR A 154 -32.28 -16.83 -11.24
C THR A 154 -33.20 -18.04 -11.12
N LYS A 155 -34.31 -17.89 -10.39
CA LYS A 155 -35.44 -18.83 -10.44
C LYS A 155 -36.05 -18.77 -11.85
N LYS A 156 -35.82 -19.82 -12.65
CA LYS A 156 -36.68 -20.17 -13.78
C LYS A 156 -38.00 -20.66 -13.19
N ILE A 157 -39.05 -19.87 -13.32
CA ILE A 157 -40.42 -20.29 -13.02
C ILE A 157 -41.02 -20.72 -14.37
N HIS A 158 -41.36 -22.01 -14.49
CA HIS A 158 -42.17 -22.55 -15.57
C HIS A 158 -43.66 -22.38 -15.23
N ARG A 159 -44.44 -21.95 -16.24
CA ARG A 159 -45.89 -22.12 -16.52
C ARG A 159 -46.30 -20.94 -17.42
N CYS A 160 -46.93 -21.09 -18.57
CA CYS A 160 -47.73 -22.18 -19.15
C CYS A 160 -47.10 -22.81 -20.40
#